data_AF-X1H3J7-F1
#
_entry.id   AF-X1H3J7-F1
#
_cell.length_a   1.000
_cell.length_b   1.000
_cell.length_c   1.000
_cell.angle_alpha   90.00
_cell.angle_beta   90.00
_cell.angle_gamma   90.00
#
_symmetry.space_group_name_H-M   'P 1'
#
loop_
_entity.id
_entity.type
_entity.pdbx_description
1 polymer ?
#
loop_
_entity_poly.entity_id
_entity_poly.type
_entity_poly.pdbx_seq_one_letter_code
_entity_poly.pdbx_strand_id
1 'polypeptide(L)'
;MIIVCISCEVKTGDKKEVDIQMDKKEVPESELSYDEYIDALKKMGPILPIKGASITKNNNQLPNAPRNYRCGSHEGFDFYNGFCGVKIENGTPTLAIANGEIIRADTNYIDIELEKREALLKDVRNLGFTPDSTLDVLRGRQVWISHGNGIVTRYCHLSRISKGLKG
;
A
#
# COMPACT_ATOMS: atom_id res chain seq x y z
N MET A 1 1.94 -12.53 4.76
CA MET A 1 1.11 -11.64 3.95
C MET A 1 2.03 -10.59 3.38
N ILE A 2 2.07 -10.47 2.06
CA ILE A 2 2.71 -9.33 1.40
C ILE A 2 1.59 -8.58 0.70
N ILE A 3 1.48 -7.28 0.96
CA ILE A 3 0.51 -6.42 0.28
C ILE A 3 1.26 -5.57 -0.72
N VAL A 4 0.87 -5.62 -1.99
CA VAL A 4 1.32 -4.65 -2.99
C VAL A 4 0.14 -3.75 -3.34
N CYS A 5 0.23 -2.50 -2.91
CA CYS A 5 -0.70 -1.44 -3.28
C CYS A 5 -0.11 -0.65 -4.43
N ILE A 6 -0.91 -0.33 -5.44
CA ILE A 6 -0.55 0.66 -6.46
C ILE A 6 -1.40 1.88 -6.16
N SER A 7 -0.75 2.97 -5.75
CA SER A 7 -1.39 4.24 -5.45
C SER A 7 -0.79 5.34 -6.31
N CYS A 8 -1.62 6.27 -6.77
CA CYS A 8 -1.12 7.52 -7.33
C CYS A 8 -0.88 8.49 -6.16
N GLU A 9 0.36 8.95 -5.94
CA GLU A 9 0.66 9.96 -4.92
C GLU A 9 0.71 11.36 -5.52
N VAL A 10 -0.15 12.24 -5.01
CA VAL A 10 -0.09 13.68 -5.26
C VAL A 10 0.77 14.31 -4.16
N LYS A 11 1.87 14.98 -4.54
CA LYS A 11 2.68 15.76 -3.59
C LYS A 11 1.84 16.94 -3.08
N THR A 12 1.40 16.88 -1.83
CA THR A 12 0.75 18.02 -1.16
C THR A 12 1.80 18.77 -0.36
N GLY A 13 2.00 20.06 -0.70
CA GLY A 13 2.84 20.96 0.08
C GLY A 13 2.20 21.31 1.43
N ASP A 14 3.04 21.45 2.45
CA ASP A 14 2.71 21.75 3.85
C ASP A 14 1.56 22.76 4.00
N LYS A 15 0.48 22.39 4.70
CA LYS A 15 -0.48 23.35 5.25
C LYS A 15 -0.95 22.98 6.66
N LYS A 16 -0.79 23.96 7.54
CA LYS A 16 -1.34 24.08 8.89
C LYS A 16 -2.87 23.94 8.87
N GLU A 17 -3.42 23.31 9.92
CA GLU A 17 -4.85 23.23 10.23
C GLU A 17 -5.50 24.62 10.28
N VAL A 18 -6.73 24.78 9.74
CA VAL A 18 -7.93 25.33 10.44
C VAL A 18 -9.21 24.99 9.63
N ASP A 19 -10.21 24.48 10.37
CA ASP A 19 -11.68 24.43 10.25
C ASP A 19 -12.44 24.15 8.93
N ILE A 20 -13.43 23.27 9.10
CA ILE A 20 -14.28 22.63 8.10
C ILE A 20 -15.46 23.56 7.74
N GLN A 21 -15.47 24.04 6.49
CA GLN A 21 -16.70 24.28 5.74
C GLN A 21 -16.65 23.36 4.51
N MET A 22 -17.70 22.55 4.34
CA MET A 22 -17.90 21.69 3.18
C MET A 22 -18.14 22.55 1.94
N ASP A 23 -17.05 23.02 1.36
CA ASP A 23 -16.98 23.54 0.01
C ASP A 23 -16.32 22.48 -0.86
N LYS A 24 -16.84 22.27 -2.08
CA LYS A 24 -16.30 21.30 -3.04
C LYS A 24 -14.91 21.77 -3.49
N LYS A 25 -13.89 21.57 -2.66
CA LYS A 25 -12.50 21.83 -3.05
C LYS A 25 -12.09 20.77 -4.07
N GLU A 26 -11.88 21.26 -5.28
CA GLU A 26 -11.32 20.58 -6.43
C GLU A 26 -10.24 19.58 -5.98
N VAL A 27 -10.50 18.31 -6.27
CA VAL A 27 -9.48 17.28 -6.22
C VAL A 27 -8.46 17.68 -7.28
N PRO A 28 -7.18 17.90 -6.93
CA PRO A 28 -6.18 18.26 -7.92
C PRO A 28 -6.12 17.13 -8.95
N GLU A 29 -6.52 17.48 -10.18
CA GLU A 29 -6.54 16.61 -11.33
C GLU A 29 -5.14 16.00 -11.48
N SER A 30 -5.05 14.67 -11.59
CA SER A 30 -3.78 14.04 -11.93
C SER A 30 -3.24 14.71 -13.19
N GLU A 31 -1.96 15.06 -13.24
CA GLU A 31 -1.36 15.69 -14.43
C GLU A 31 -1.48 14.81 -15.70
N LEU A 32 -1.83 13.54 -15.54
CA LEU A 32 -2.10 12.60 -16.62
C LEU A 32 -3.60 12.34 -16.74
N SER A 33 -4.08 12.31 -17.98
CA SER A 33 -5.38 11.72 -18.31
C SER A 33 -5.43 10.23 -17.97
N TYR A 34 -6.63 9.67 -17.90
CA TYR A 34 -6.83 8.25 -17.59
C TYR A 34 -6.10 7.33 -18.59
N ASP A 35 -6.15 7.64 -19.88
CA ASP A 35 -5.49 6.85 -20.91
C ASP A 35 -3.96 6.92 -20.80
N GLU A 36 -3.42 8.10 -20.52
CA GLU A 36 -1.98 8.28 -20.28
C GLU A 36 -1.50 7.51 -19.04
N TYR A 37 -2.32 7.46 -17.99
CA TYR A 37 -2.04 6.67 -16.79
C TYR A 37 -2.02 5.16 -17.09
N ILE A 38 -3.00 4.67 -17.85
CA ILE A 38 -3.04 3.27 -18.29
C ILE A 38 -1.84 2.93 -19.18
N ASP A 39 -1.45 3.83 -20.08
CA ASP A 39 -0.28 3.65 -20.92
C ASP A 39 1.02 3.68 -20.13
N ALA A 40 1.13 4.54 -19.11
CA ALA A 40 2.25 4.53 -18.18
C ALA A 40 2.36 3.19 -17.42
N LEU A 41 1.24 2.66 -16.93
CA LEU A 41 1.19 1.33 -16.27
C LEU A 41 1.60 0.20 -17.20
N LYS A 42 1.16 0.22 -18.48
CA LYS A 42 1.57 -0.79 -19.47
C LYS A 42 3.07 -0.70 -19.78
N LYS A 43 3.58 0.52 -20.01
CA LYS A 43 5.00 0.77 -20.32
C LYS A 43 5.93 0.38 -19.18
N MET A 44 5.47 0.51 -17.94
CA MET A 44 6.19 0.07 -16.74
C MET A 44 6.47 -1.44 -16.77
N GLY A 45 5.66 -2.25 -17.48
CA GLY A 45 5.84 -3.69 -17.61
C GLY A 45 5.82 -4.43 -16.27
N PRO A 46 4.77 -4.25 -15.42
CA PRO A 46 4.74 -4.85 -14.09
C PRO A 46 4.82 -6.37 -14.12
N ILE A 47 5.65 -6.93 -13.26
CA ILE A 47 5.67 -8.34 -12.92
C ILE A 47 4.92 -8.61 -11.62
N LEU A 48 4.69 -9.88 -11.30
CA LEU A 48 4.25 -10.25 -9.96
C LEU A 48 5.42 -10.13 -8.96
N PRO A 49 5.16 -9.63 -7.75
CA PRO A 49 6.20 -9.36 -6.75
C PRO A 49 6.78 -10.64 -6.14
N ILE A 50 6.19 -11.80 -6.39
CA ILE A 50 6.68 -13.11 -5.92
C ILE A 50 6.90 -14.00 -7.13
N LYS A 51 8.14 -14.50 -7.28
CA LYS A 51 8.53 -15.33 -8.43
C LYS A 51 7.64 -16.58 -8.53
N GLY A 52 7.01 -16.76 -9.69
CA GLY A 52 6.16 -17.90 -10.00
C GLY A 52 4.78 -17.88 -9.34
N ALA A 53 4.46 -16.86 -8.53
CA ALA A 53 3.12 -16.72 -7.97
C ALA A 53 2.09 -16.44 -9.07
N SER A 54 0.83 -16.74 -8.77
CA SER A 54 -0.34 -16.23 -9.48
C SER A 54 -1.00 -15.11 -8.66
N ILE A 55 -1.89 -14.34 -9.30
CA ILE A 55 -2.86 -13.56 -8.53
C ILE A 55 -3.66 -14.50 -7.64
N THR A 56 -4.02 -14.01 -6.45
CA THR A 56 -4.82 -14.74 -5.48
C THR A 56 -6.17 -15.16 -6.06
N LYS A 57 -6.60 -16.38 -5.71
CA LYS A 57 -7.96 -16.87 -6.00
C LYS A 57 -9.00 -16.46 -4.96
N ASN A 58 -8.58 -15.78 -3.90
CA ASN A 58 -9.47 -15.35 -2.82
C ASN A 58 -9.90 -13.89 -3.03
N ASN A 59 -11.20 -13.66 -3.24
CA ASN A 59 -11.74 -12.32 -3.48
C ASN A 59 -11.48 -11.35 -2.32
N ASN A 60 -11.32 -11.84 -1.09
CA ASN A 60 -11.01 -10.99 0.07
C ASN A 60 -9.57 -10.43 0.06
N GLN A 61 -8.74 -10.88 -0.89
CA GLN A 61 -7.33 -10.52 -1.06
C GLN A 61 -7.10 -9.65 -2.32
N LEU A 62 -8.17 -9.24 -2.99
CA LEU A 62 -8.14 -8.36 -4.17
C LEU A 62 -8.34 -6.89 -3.78
N PRO A 63 -7.92 -5.94 -4.65
CA PRO A 63 -8.23 -4.54 -4.47
C PRO A 63 -9.73 -4.30 -4.31
N ASN A 64 -10.09 -3.30 -3.51
CA ASN A 64 -11.44 -2.93 -3.11
C ASN A 64 -12.22 -3.97 -2.29
N ALA A 65 -11.61 -5.10 -1.92
CA ALA A 65 -12.24 -6.03 -0.99
C ALA A 65 -12.49 -5.38 0.38
N PRO A 66 -13.61 -5.67 1.06
CA PRO A 66 -13.94 -5.07 2.34
C PRO A 66 -13.00 -5.54 3.46
N ARG A 67 -12.59 -4.61 4.33
CA ARG A 67 -11.79 -4.85 5.53
C ARG A 67 -12.58 -4.44 6.76
N ASN A 68 -13.67 -5.16 7.00
CA ASN A 68 -14.67 -4.87 8.05
C ASN A 68 -14.05 -4.69 9.44
N TYR A 69 -12.99 -5.43 9.77
CA TYR A 69 -12.32 -5.34 11.06
C TYR A 69 -11.72 -3.95 11.36
N ARG A 70 -11.45 -3.14 10.33
CA ARG A 70 -10.90 -1.78 10.41
C ARG A 70 -11.75 -0.72 9.72
N CYS A 71 -12.97 -1.05 9.28
CA CYS A 71 -13.87 -0.11 8.61
C CYS A 71 -13.24 0.53 7.35
N GLY A 72 -12.63 -0.27 6.48
CA GLY A 72 -12.03 0.24 5.24
C GLY A 72 -12.08 -0.78 4.11
N SER A 73 -11.39 -0.46 3.01
CA SER A 73 -11.19 -1.36 1.87
C SER A 73 -9.71 -1.74 1.72
N HIS A 74 -9.48 -2.77 0.92
CA HIS A 74 -8.16 -3.25 0.55
C HIS A 74 -7.60 -2.44 -0.63
N GLU A 75 -6.39 -1.90 -0.51
CA GLU A 75 -5.82 -0.99 -1.53
C GLU A 75 -4.88 -1.70 -2.53
N GLY A 76 -4.96 -3.03 -2.64
CA GLY A 76 -3.93 -3.78 -3.34
C GLY A 76 -4.19 -5.28 -3.36
N PHE A 77 -3.14 -6.06 -3.59
CA PHE A 77 -3.19 -7.52 -3.61
C PHE A 77 -2.50 -8.10 -2.40
N ASP A 78 -3.18 -9.02 -1.72
CA ASP A 78 -2.59 -9.83 -0.65
C ASP A 78 -2.05 -11.15 -1.23
N PHE A 79 -0.77 -11.41 -0.99
CA PHE A 79 -0.14 -12.70 -1.29
C PHE A 79 -0.07 -13.56 -0.03
N TYR A 80 -0.82 -14.66 -0.04
CA TYR A 80 -0.91 -15.65 1.04
C TYR A 80 -0.69 -17.08 0.55
N ASN A 81 -0.16 -17.91 1.45
CA ASN A 81 0.00 -19.33 1.24
C ASN A 81 -1.32 -19.99 0.86
N GLY A 82 -1.29 -20.92 -0.10
CA GLY A 82 -2.47 -21.67 -0.54
C GLY A 82 -3.36 -20.95 -1.57
N PHE A 83 -3.17 -19.65 -1.81
CA PHE A 83 -4.03 -18.90 -2.75
C PHE A 83 -3.33 -18.44 -4.03
N CYS A 84 -2.00 -18.46 -4.07
CA CYS A 84 -1.21 -17.82 -5.13
C CYS A 84 -0.32 -18.80 -5.93
N GLY A 85 -0.64 -20.11 -5.92
CA GLY A 85 0.06 -21.13 -6.72
C GLY A 85 1.48 -21.49 -6.27
N VAL A 86 2.09 -20.72 -5.39
CA VAL A 86 3.40 -20.99 -4.77
C VAL A 86 3.31 -20.93 -3.25
N LYS A 87 4.29 -21.54 -2.58
CA LYS A 87 4.43 -21.44 -1.13
C LYS A 87 4.84 -20.02 -0.76
N ILE A 88 4.08 -19.40 0.14
CA ILE A 88 4.36 -18.06 0.67
C ILE A 88 4.49 -18.17 2.18
N GLU A 89 5.65 -17.82 2.71
CA GLU A 89 5.97 -17.91 4.13
C GLU A 89 6.78 -16.69 4.59
N ASN A 90 7.04 -16.60 5.89
CA ASN A 90 7.92 -15.56 6.41
C ASN A 90 9.31 -15.69 5.75
N GLY A 91 9.80 -14.59 5.18
CA GLY A 91 11.08 -14.56 4.49
C GLY A 91 11.00 -14.90 3.00
N THR A 92 9.81 -15.18 2.44
CA THR A 92 9.64 -15.29 0.98
C THR A 92 10.15 -14.00 0.30
N PRO A 93 11.11 -14.10 -0.63
CA PRO A 93 11.63 -12.93 -1.34
C PRO A 93 10.52 -12.20 -2.10
N THR A 94 10.51 -10.88 -1.96
CA THR A 94 9.60 -9.98 -2.68
C THR A 94 10.42 -9.11 -3.63
N LEU A 95 9.98 -9.03 -4.88
CA LEU A 95 10.61 -8.28 -5.95
C LEU A 95 9.84 -6.97 -6.20
N ALA A 96 10.58 -5.93 -6.58
CA ALA A 96 9.97 -4.75 -7.17
C ALA A 96 9.19 -5.18 -8.43
N ILE A 97 7.95 -4.70 -8.59
CA ILE A 97 7.12 -5.10 -9.74
C ILE A 97 7.61 -4.44 -11.02
N ALA A 98 8.37 -3.35 -10.90
CA ALA A 98 8.99 -2.64 -12.00
C ALA A 98 10.17 -1.79 -11.50
N ASN A 99 10.92 -1.23 -12.44
CA ASN A 99 11.98 -0.26 -12.14
C ASN A 99 11.39 1.01 -11.52
N GLY A 100 12.10 1.60 -10.56
CA GLY A 100 11.68 2.82 -9.90
C GLY A 100 12.69 3.28 -8.86
N GLU A 101 12.35 4.37 -8.18
CA GLU A 101 13.11 4.98 -7.10
C GLU A 101 12.46 4.66 -5.75
N ILE A 102 13.25 4.21 -4.78
CA ILE A 102 12.75 4.00 -3.42
C ILE A 102 12.56 5.37 -2.78
N ILE A 103 11.33 5.71 -2.42
CA ILE A 103 10.96 6.99 -1.79
C ILE A 103 10.66 6.85 -0.29
N ARG A 104 10.54 5.60 0.19
CA ARG A 104 10.44 5.27 1.62
C ARG A 104 10.91 3.84 1.84
N ALA A 105 11.70 3.61 2.87
CA ALA A 105 12.04 2.28 3.33
C ALA A 105 12.14 2.26 4.86
N ASP A 106 11.22 1.54 5.52
CA ASP A 106 11.16 1.49 6.98
C ASP A 106 12.20 0.50 7.55
N THR A 107 13.48 0.77 7.28
CA THR A 107 14.62 -0.12 7.59
C THR A 107 14.81 -0.37 9.09
N ASN A 108 14.38 0.59 9.92
CA ASN A 108 14.43 0.52 11.38
C ASN A 108 13.04 0.27 12.01
N TYR A 109 12.07 -0.22 11.25
CA TYR A 109 10.73 -0.47 11.75
C TYR A 109 10.71 -1.50 12.87
N ILE A 110 10.02 -1.14 13.95
CA ILE A 110 9.69 -1.99 15.08
C ILE A 110 8.20 -2.27 15.02
N ASP A 111 7.82 -3.54 15.13
CA ASP A 111 6.42 -3.96 15.15
C ASP A 111 5.66 -3.29 16.30
N ILE A 112 4.43 -2.86 16.02
CA ILE A 112 3.57 -2.29 17.05
C ILE A 112 3.14 -3.36 18.06
N GLU A 113 3.08 -2.97 19.33
CA GLU A 113 2.53 -3.82 20.38
C GLU A 113 1.06 -4.15 20.12
N LEU A 114 0.65 -5.34 20.59
CA LEU A 114 -0.71 -5.83 20.38
C LEU A 114 -1.76 -4.89 20.98
N GLU A 115 -1.50 -4.35 22.18
CA GLU A 115 -2.41 -3.42 22.86
C GLU A 115 -2.60 -2.14 22.05
N LYS A 116 -1.51 -1.61 21.46
CA LYS A 116 -1.57 -0.43 20.59
C LYS A 116 -2.36 -0.72 19.33
N ARG A 117 -2.18 -1.90 18.73
CA ARG A 117 -2.95 -2.33 17.56
C ARG A 117 -4.44 -2.39 17.87
N GLU A 118 -4.82 -3.00 18.99
CA GLU A 118 -6.23 -3.13 19.38
C GLU A 118 -6.85 -1.77 19.73
N ALA A 119 -6.09 -0.85 20.34
CA ALA A 119 -6.53 0.52 20.55
C ALA A 119 -6.83 1.23 19.23
N LEU A 120 -5.91 1.17 18.25
CA LEU A 120 -6.15 1.75 16.92
C LEU A 120 -7.38 1.14 16.24
N LEU A 121 -7.58 -0.18 16.34
CA LEU A 121 -8.75 -0.85 15.77
C LEU A 121 -10.06 -0.47 16.47
N LYS A 122 -10.02 -0.18 17.77
CA LYS A 122 -11.18 0.35 18.50
C LYS A 122 -11.51 1.76 18.02
N ASP A 123 -10.51 2.62 17.83
CA ASP A 123 -10.71 4.00 17.39
C ASP A 123 -11.31 4.06 15.99
N VAL A 124 -10.82 3.26 15.03
CA VAL A 124 -11.43 3.21 13.68
C VAL A 124 -12.85 2.68 13.67
N ARG A 125 -13.21 1.75 14.58
CA ARG A 125 -14.61 1.31 14.73
C ARG A 125 -15.50 2.42 15.25
N ASN A 126 -15.01 3.22 16.20
CA ASN A 126 -15.74 4.38 16.72
C ASN A 126 -15.91 5.48 15.65
N LEU A 127 -14.89 5.68 14.81
CA LEU A 127 -14.92 6.65 13.71
C LEU A 127 -15.78 6.18 12.52
N GLY A 128 -15.92 4.86 12.32
CA GLY A 128 -16.63 4.29 11.18
C GLY A 128 -15.82 4.25 9.88
N PHE A 129 -14.56 4.69 9.88
CA PHE A 129 -13.62 4.58 8.77
C PHE A 129 -12.17 4.42 9.26
N THR A 130 -11.25 3.96 8.40
CA THR A 130 -9.79 3.97 8.70
C THR A 130 -9.15 5.28 8.22
N PRO A 131 -8.62 6.16 9.10
CA PRO A 131 -7.77 7.26 8.67
C PRO A 131 -6.46 6.77 8.03
N ASP A 132 -5.90 7.53 7.08
CA ASP A 132 -4.66 7.16 6.38
C ASP A 132 -3.47 6.99 7.32
N SER A 133 -3.36 7.84 8.36
CA SER A 133 -2.31 7.74 9.37
C SER A 133 -2.42 6.44 10.17
N THR A 134 -3.64 6.02 10.52
CA THR A 134 -3.89 4.73 11.17
C THR A 134 -3.58 3.57 10.22
N LEU A 135 -3.98 3.68 8.95
CA LEU A 135 -3.73 2.65 7.97
C LEU A 135 -2.23 2.46 7.70
N ASP A 136 -1.46 3.55 7.65
CA ASP A 136 -0.01 3.49 7.52
C ASP A 136 0.64 2.68 8.64
N VAL A 137 0.20 2.90 9.88
CA VAL A 137 0.65 2.10 11.03
C VAL A 137 0.23 0.63 10.90
N LEU A 138 -1.02 0.38 10.48
CA LEU A 138 -1.55 -0.98 10.33
C LEU A 138 -0.90 -1.77 9.18
N ARG A 139 -0.34 -1.10 8.16
CA ARG A 139 0.44 -1.73 7.07
C ARG A 139 1.79 -2.29 7.54
N GLY A 140 2.24 -1.91 8.74
CA GLY A 140 3.46 -2.42 9.36
C GLY A 140 4.74 -1.92 8.67
N ARG A 141 5.74 -2.78 8.53
CA ARG A 141 7.01 -2.46 7.85
C ARG A 141 6.77 -2.29 6.35
N GLN A 142 7.15 -1.12 5.80
CA GLN A 142 6.89 -0.78 4.41
C GLN A 142 8.15 -0.43 3.59
N VAL A 143 8.03 -0.63 2.26
CA VAL A 143 8.90 -0.02 1.24
C VAL A 143 8.01 0.58 0.16
N TRP A 144 8.26 1.83 -0.22
CA TRP A 144 7.52 2.51 -1.28
C TRP A 144 8.46 2.84 -2.44
N ILE A 145 8.00 2.54 -3.66
CA ILE A 145 8.76 2.75 -4.88
C ILE A 145 7.95 3.67 -5.79
N SER A 146 8.53 4.81 -6.16
CA SER A 146 8.01 5.69 -7.21
C SER A 146 8.45 5.16 -8.57
N HIS A 147 7.50 5.08 -9.50
CA HIS A 147 7.73 4.69 -10.88
C HIS A 147 7.64 5.88 -11.85
N GLY A 148 7.63 7.11 -11.31
CA GLY A 148 7.28 8.33 -12.06
C GLY A 148 5.78 8.44 -12.31
N ASN A 149 5.34 9.52 -12.96
CA ASN A 149 3.94 9.70 -13.37
C ASN A 149 2.91 9.62 -12.22
N GLY A 150 3.35 9.96 -11.00
CA GLY A 150 2.57 9.80 -9.78
C GLY A 150 2.37 8.35 -9.32
N ILE A 151 2.81 7.33 -10.09
CA ILE A 151 2.60 5.92 -9.78
C ILE A 151 3.57 5.48 -8.67
N VAL A 152 3.00 4.99 -7.57
CA VAL A 152 3.75 4.46 -6.43
C VAL A 152 3.28 3.04 -6.13
N THR A 153 4.24 2.13 -5.91
CA THR A 153 3.95 0.82 -5.33
C THR A 153 4.37 0.78 -3.87
N ARG A 154 3.50 0.26 -3.00
CA ARG A 154 3.76 0.10 -1.57
C ARG A 154 3.78 -1.38 -1.22
N TYR A 155 4.88 -1.82 -0.64
CA TYR A 155 5.08 -3.18 -0.15
C TYR A 155 4.91 -3.18 1.36
N CYS A 156 3.91 -3.89 1.88
CA CYS A 156 3.55 -3.84 3.29
C CYS A 156 3.73 -5.19 3.99
N HIS A 157 3.76 -5.16 5.33
CA HIS A 157 3.95 -6.33 6.20
C HIS A 157 5.22 -7.12 5.91
N LEU A 158 6.29 -6.43 5.48
CA LEU A 158 7.57 -7.05 5.21
C LEU A 158 8.21 -7.53 6.51
N SER A 159 8.78 -8.73 6.54
CA SER A 159 9.53 -9.19 7.73
C SER A 159 10.93 -8.57 7.82
N ARG A 160 11.50 -8.16 6.68
CA ARG A 160 12.80 -7.49 6.59
C ARG A 160 12.92 -6.72 5.27
N ILE A 161 13.75 -5.68 5.26
CA ILE A 161 14.16 -4.97 4.04
C ILE A 161 15.62 -5.37 3.72
N SER A 162 15.91 -5.64 2.45
CA SER A 162 17.26 -6.03 1.99
C SER A 162 18.31 -4.98 2.36
N LYS A 163 19.50 -5.43 2.80
CA LYS A 163 20.60 -4.53 3.14
C LYS A 163 20.97 -3.66 1.93
N GLY A 164 21.22 -2.38 2.19
CA GLY A 164 21.61 -1.41 1.16
C GLY A 164 20.45 -0.67 0.51
N LEU A 165 19.21 -1.11 0.68
CA LEU A 165 18.04 -0.32 0.26
C LEU A 165 17.84 0.85 1.22
N LYS A 166 17.75 2.06 0.66
CA LYS A 166 17.50 3.32 1.38
C LYS A 166 16.48 4.14 0.59
N GLY A 167 15.67 4.91 1.31
CA GLY A 167 14.71 5.88 0.79
C GLY A 167 14.68 7.07 1.74
#